data_AF-A0A2G5TE65-F1
#
_entry.id   AF-A0A2G5TE65-F1
#
_cell.length_a   1.000
_cell.length_b   1.000
_cell.length_c   1.000
_cell.angle_alpha   90.00
_cell.angle_beta   90.00
_cell.angle_gamma   90.00
#
_symmetry.space_group_name_H-M   'P 1'
#
loop_
_entity.id
_entity.type
_entity.pdbx_description
1 polymer ?
#
loop_
_entity_poly.entity_id
_entity_poly.type
_entity_poly.pdbx_seq_one_letter_code
_entity_poly.pdbx_strand_id
1 'polypeptide(L)'
;MTRFILSAILLVALASSEASGQFTDSCTSDVYAKIKQCYVTYMAGYNLTMTDTIPEYWAFHFARRDLLDADGLHIQPYVCQLGNSLSDCLAPYSCMGPNAYMNMNAANTTEATDYWIDLAVTQYQCGAGYNLTMTEFYCMAFCRDRYQPNIDQCDAQAVIDIGNGMDPCAAQQKDFNCQAAVYRNCCDFNAGVYICNVDLAGSKAVNPACVNAGLVTCPAPR
;
A
#
# COMPACT_ATOMS: atom_id res chain seq x y z
N MET A 1 -3.48 -25.63 5.68
CA MET A 1 -4.02 -24.47 4.93
C MET A 1 -3.31 -23.25 5.47
N THR A 2 -2.16 -22.94 4.86
CA THR A 2 -1.34 -21.78 5.22
C THR A 2 -2.11 -20.55 4.75
N ARG A 3 -2.49 -19.68 5.69
CA ARG A 3 -3.24 -18.48 5.40
C ARG A 3 -2.31 -17.50 4.69
N PHE A 4 -2.60 -17.15 3.45
CA PHE A 4 -1.96 -16.02 2.81
C PHE A 4 -2.37 -14.77 3.62
N ILE A 5 -1.41 -13.93 4.01
CA ILE A 5 -1.60 -12.67 4.73
C ILE A 5 -1.06 -11.58 3.80
N LEU A 6 -1.82 -11.15 2.78
CA LEU A 6 -1.43 -9.94 2.09
C LEU A 6 -1.47 -8.75 3.08
N SER A 7 -0.53 -7.83 2.90
CA SER A 7 -0.35 -6.55 3.59
C SER A 7 -0.31 -6.54 5.12
N ALA A 8 0.87 -6.27 5.66
CA ALA A 8 1.10 -5.09 6.48
C ALA A 8 2.48 -4.57 6.08
N ILE A 9 2.55 -3.60 5.16
CA ILE A 9 3.77 -2.79 5.06
C ILE A 9 3.79 -2.05 6.39
N LEU A 10 4.66 -2.46 7.31
CA LEU A 10 4.88 -1.73 8.55
C LEU A 10 5.71 -0.50 8.18
N LEU A 11 5.06 0.49 7.57
CA LEU A 11 5.64 1.81 7.41
C LEU A 11 5.94 2.32 8.81
N VAL A 12 7.22 2.31 9.16
CA VAL A 12 7.73 2.85 10.41
C VAL A 12 7.20 4.28 10.51
N ALA A 13 6.18 4.46 11.36
CA ALA A 13 5.78 5.77 11.82
C ALA A 13 7.02 6.38 12.45
N LEU A 14 7.64 7.34 11.77
CA LEU A 14 8.69 8.17 12.30
C LEU A 14 8.13 8.81 13.57
N ALA A 15 8.45 8.24 14.73
CA ALA A 15 8.22 8.85 16.02
C ALA A 15 9.22 10.00 16.18
N SER A 16 9.04 11.07 15.40
CA SER A 16 9.50 12.38 15.81
C SER A 16 8.54 12.86 16.91
N SER A 17 9.02 12.83 18.15
CA SER A 17 8.56 13.60 19.31
C SER A 17 7.34 14.50 19.05
N GLU A 18 6.19 14.15 19.61
CA GLU A 18 5.01 15.03 19.83
C GLU A 18 4.77 16.11 18.76
N ALA A 19 4.69 15.69 17.51
CA ALA A 19 3.87 16.37 16.53
C ALA A 19 2.97 15.28 15.94
N SER A 20 1.77 15.14 16.47
CA SER A 20 0.67 14.53 15.71
C SER A 20 0.57 15.34 14.43
N GLY A 21 1.25 14.90 13.37
CA GLY A 21 1.26 15.55 12.08
C GLY A 21 -0.18 15.67 11.64
N GLN A 22 -0.77 16.85 11.79
CA GLN A 22 -2.07 17.11 11.23
C GLN A 22 -1.90 16.97 9.73
N PHE A 23 -2.55 15.95 9.19
CA PHE A 23 -2.81 15.80 7.78
C PHE A 23 -3.23 17.16 7.21
N THR A 24 -2.49 17.66 6.22
CA THR A 24 -2.75 18.99 5.62
C THR A 24 -3.68 18.89 4.42
N ASP A 25 -4.06 17.69 4.00
CA ASP A 25 -5.05 17.46 2.95
C ASP A 25 -6.45 17.84 3.45
N SER A 26 -7.14 18.70 2.71
CA SER A 26 -8.50 19.12 3.03
C SER A 26 -9.28 19.30 1.74
N CYS A 27 -10.37 18.54 1.60
CA CYS A 27 -11.35 18.74 0.56
C CYS A 27 -12.49 19.62 1.09
N THR A 28 -13.22 20.29 0.19
CA THR A 28 -14.50 20.88 0.57
C THR A 28 -15.52 19.77 0.86
N SER A 29 -16.56 20.08 1.64
CA SER A 29 -17.63 19.15 2.00
C SER A 29 -18.28 18.50 0.77
N ASP A 30 -18.47 19.27 -0.30
CA ASP A 30 -19.04 18.78 -1.57
C ASP A 30 -18.11 17.78 -2.27
N VAL A 31 -16.80 18.02 -2.23
CA VAL A 31 -15.80 17.10 -2.81
C VAL A 31 -15.75 15.80 -2.01
N TYR A 32 -15.83 15.86 -0.68
CA TYR A 32 -15.91 14.63 0.14
C TYR A 32 -17.15 13.80 -0.18
N ALA A 33 -18.31 14.42 -0.42
CA ALA A 33 -19.50 13.68 -0.83
C ALA A 33 -19.29 12.92 -2.15
N LYS A 34 -18.52 13.48 -3.10
CA LYS A 34 -18.18 12.80 -4.36
C LYS A 34 -17.15 11.68 -4.18
N ILE A 35 -16.10 11.93 -3.39
CA ILE A 35 -15.10 10.91 -3.03
C ILE A 35 -15.79 9.72 -2.35
N LYS A 36 -16.69 9.99 -1.41
CA LYS A 36 -17.49 8.97 -0.72
C LYS A 36 -18.27 8.10 -1.71
N GLN A 37 -18.89 8.71 -2.73
CA GLN A 37 -19.62 7.97 -3.75
C GLN A 37 -18.71 7.04 -4.58
N CYS A 38 -17.47 7.46 -4.86
CA CYS A 38 -16.48 6.59 -5.51
C CYS A 38 -16.22 5.34 -4.66
N TYR A 39 -16.05 5.52 -3.34
CA TYR A 39 -15.80 4.43 -2.40
C TYR A 39 -17.02 3.53 -2.19
N VAL A 40 -18.25 4.06 -2.20
CA VAL A 40 -19.48 3.24 -2.15
C VAL A 40 -19.50 2.23 -3.31
N THR A 41 -19.20 2.67 -4.52
CA THR A 41 -19.15 1.79 -5.70
C THR A 41 -18.00 0.79 -5.61
N TYR A 42 -16.81 1.24 -5.17
CA TYR A 42 -15.65 0.39 -5.02
C TYR A 42 -15.87 -0.73 -3.99
N MET A 43 -16.40 -0.39 -2.81
CA MET A 43 -16.69 -1.35 -1.73
C MET A 43 -17.76 -2.35 -2.11
N ALA A 44 -18.78 -1.93 -2.86
CA ALA A 44 -19.81 -2.83 -3.37
C ALA A 44 -19.23 -3.93 -4.29
N GLY A 45 -18.13 -3.65 -5.01
CA GLY A 45 -17.41 -4.65 -5.81
C GLY A 45 -16.79 -5.79 -4.99
N TYR A 46 -16.56 -5.58 -3.69
CA TYR A 46 -16.09 -6.59 -2.73
C TYR A 46 -17.21 -7.14 -1.85
N ASN A 47 -18.47 -6.90 -2.21
CA ASN A 47 -19.65 -7.24 -1.40
C ASN A 47 -19.65 -6.58 -0.02
N LEU A 48 -19.00 -5.41 0.11
CA LEU A 48 -19.00 -4.63 1.33
C LEU A 48 -20.00 -3.49 1.21
N THR A 49 -20.76 -3.27 2.28
CA THR A 49 -21.71 -2.15 2.34
C THR A 49 -21.03 -0.94 2.95
N MET A 50 -21.21 0.21 2.29
CA MET A 50 -20.76 1.51 2.77
C MET A 50 -21.89 2.52 2.58
N THR A 51 -22.20 3.28 3.63
CA THR A 51 -23.16 4.40 3.56
C THR A 51 -22.44 5.71 3.86
N ASP A 52 -22.09 5.92 5.13
CA ASP A 52 -21.35 7.08 5.62
C ASP A 52 -20.02 6.73 6.28
N THR A 53 -19.85 5.45 6.65
CA THR A 53 -18.64 4.92 7.28
C THR A 53 -17.95 3.99 6.31
N ILE A 54 -16.70 4.31 5.96
CA ILE A 54 -15.84 3.38 5.23
C ILE A 54 -15.66 2.10 6.08
N PRO A 55 -15.72 0.90 5.48
CA PRO A 55 -15.49 -0.33 6.23
C PRO A 55 -14.17 -0.28 6.99
N GLU A 56 -14.07 -1.00 8.10
CA GLU A 56 -12.80 -1.21 8.79
C GLU A 56 -11.77 -1.79 7.80
N TYR A 57 -10.54 -1.25 7.80
CA TYR A 57 -9.56 -1.52 6.76
C TYR A 57 -9.25 -3.02 6.64
N TRP A 58 -9.06 -3.72 7.75
CA TRP A 58 -8.76 -5.14 7.75
C TRP A 58 -9.93 -5.99 7.26
N ALA A 59 -11.17 -5.62 7.57
CA ALA A 59 -12.36 -6.26 7.01
C ALA A 59 -12.39 -6.15 5.48
N PHE A 60 -12.11 -4.96 4.93
CA PHE A 60 -11.95 -4.77 3.48
C PHE A 60 -10.77 -5.58 2.92
N HIS A 61 -9.62 -5.48 3.57
CA HIS A 61 -8.40 -6.16 3.16
C HIS A 61 -8.61 -7.68 3.08
N PHE A 62 -9.24 -8.27 4.10
CA PHE A 62 -9.56 -9.69 4.13
C PHE A 62 -10.60 -10.07 3.08
N ALA A 63 -11.63 -9.26 2.83
CA ALA A 63 -12.59 -9.53 1.75
C ALA A 63 -11.89 -9.59 0.37
N ARG A 64 -10.98 -8.66 0.09
CA ARG A 64 -10.17 -8.69 -1.15
C ARG A 64 -9.22 -9.89 -1.19
N ARG A 65 -8.58 -10.22 -0.06
CA ARG A 65 -7.70 -11.39 0.05
C ARG A 65 -8.47 -12.69 -0.19
N ASP A 66 -9.62 -12.87 0.43
CA ASP A 66 -10.37 -14.12 0.35
C ASP A 66 -10.80 -14.43 -1.10
N LEU A 67 -11.05 -13.40 -1.93
CA LEU A 67 -11.22 -13.56 -3.38
C LEU A 67 -9.96 -14.10 -4.06
N LEU A 68 -8.79 -13.55 -3.71
CA LEU A 68 -7.51 -14.00 -4.24
C LEU A 68 -7.17 -15.43 -3.80
N ASP A 69 -7.50 -15.80 -2.57
CA ASP A 69 -7.29 -17.16 -2.06
C ASP A 69 -8.21 -18.17 -2.77
N ALA A 70 -9.43 -17.76 -3.13
CA ALA A 70 -10.40 -18.60 -3.82
C ALA A 70 -10.07 -18.80 -5.32
N ASP A 71 -9.75 -17.70 -6.02
CA ASP A 71 -9.64 -17.67 -7.48
C ASP A 71 -8.18 -17.59 -7.98
N GLY A 72 -7.23 -17.41 -7.07
CA GLY A 72 -5.82 -17.21 -7.40
C GLY A 72 -5.60 -15.98 -8.28
N LEU A 73 -4.59 -16.04 -9.14
CA LEU A 73 -4.24 -14.92 -10.02
C LEU A 73 -5.36 -14.53 -11.01
N HIS A 74 -6.32 -15.41 -11.28
CA HIS A 74 -7.41 -15.13 -12.22
C HIS A 74 -8.33 -13.99 -11.79
N ILE A 75 -8.36 -13.64 -10.50
CA ILE A 75 -9.16 -12.51 -10.01
C ILE A 75 -8.47 -11.15 -10.19
N GLN A 76 -7.15 -11.13 -10.46
CA GLN A 76 -6.39 -9.88 -10.55
C GLN A 76 -6.95 -8.90 -11.59
N PRO A 77 -7.42 -9.31 -12.79
CA PRO A 77 -8.10 -8.40 -13.72
C PRO A 77 -9.34 -7.73 -13.11
N TYR A 78 -10.14 -8.46 -12.32
CA TYR A 78 -11.32 -7.92 -11.65
C TYR A 78 -10.94 -6.94 -10.54
N VAL A 79 -9.97 -7.31 -9.68
CA VAL A 79 -9.41 -6.40 -8.66
C VAL A 79 -8.91 -5.11 -9.29
N CYS A 80 -8.22 -5.19 -10.43
CA CYS A 80 -7.73 -4.02 -11.14
C CYS A 80 -8.81 -3.24 -11.88
N GLN A 81 -9.87 -3.88 -12.36
CA GLN A 81 -11.04 -3.17 -12.86
C GLN A 81 -11.65 -2.28 -11.76
N LEU A 82 -11.82 -2.81 -10.54
CA LEU A 82 -12.33 -2.04 -9.41
C LEU A 82 -11.37 -0.92 -8.99
N GLY A 83 -10.07 -1.23 -8.85
CA GLY A 83 -9.04 -0.26 -8.46
C GLY A 83 -8.84 0.88 -9.46
N ASN A 84 -8.87 0.57 -10.76
CA ASN A 84 -8.79 1.57 -11.82
C ASN A 84 -10.06 2.43 -11.85
N SER A 85 -11.25 1.83 -11.70
CA SER A 85 -12.50 2.58 -11.63
C SER A 85 -12.52 3.55 -10.45
N LEU A 86 -12.00 3.14 -9.28
CA LEU A 86 -11.82 4.01 -8.14
C LEU A 86 -10.84 5.14 -8.46
N SER A 87 -9.68 4.81 -9.02
CA SER A 87 -8.64 5.79 -9.35
C SER A 87 -9.13 6.84 -10.35
N ASP A 88 -9.87 6.43 -11.38
CA ASP A 88 -10.48 7.33 -12.36
C ASP A 88 -11.54 8.24 -11.73
N CYS A 89 -12.35 7.68 -10.81
CA CYS A 89 -13.34 8.46 -10.07
C CYS A 89 -12.69 9.52 -9.16
N LEU A 90 -11.52 9.19 -8.60
CA LEU A 90 -10.76 10.08 -7.70
C LEU A 90 -9.85 11.07 -8.42
N ALA A 91 -9.51 10.82 -9.69
CA ALA A 91 -8.55 11.62 -10.47
C ALA A 91 -8.82 13.15 -10.47
N PRO A 92 -10.07 13.65 -10.46
CA PRO A 92 -10.35 15.09 -10.38
C PRO A 92 -10.02 15.74 -9.03
N TYR A 93 -9.75 14.97 -7.96
CA TYR A 93 -9.64 15.48 -6.60
C TYR A 93 -8.19 15.42 -6.09
N SER A 94 -7.53 16.57 -6.05
CA SER A 94 -6.15 16.69 -5.57
C SER A 94 -5.99 16.70 -4.04
N CYS A 95 -7.10 16.68 -3.31
CA CYS A 95 -7.15 16.76 -1.85
C CYS A 95 -7.27 15.39 -1.18
N MET A 96 -7.08 14.30 -1.93
CA MET A 96 -7.03 12.95 -1.38
C MET A 96 -5.82 12.77 -0.48
N GLY A 97 -6.05 12.07 0.62
CA GLY A 97 -5.07 11.75 1.66
C GLY A 97 -5.78 11.15 2.87
N PRO A 98 -5.09 10.92 3.99
CA PRO A 98 -5.68 10.30 5.17
C PRO A 98 -6.88 11.07 5.75
N ASN A 99 -6.92 12.41 5.66
CA ASN A 99 -8.09 13.16 6.15
C ASN A 99 -9.35 12.85 5.34
N ALA A 100 -9.24 12.50 4.06
CA ALA A 100 -10.41 12.10 3.29
C ALA A 100 -11.09 10.86 3.87
N TYR A 101 -10.32 9.89 4.36
CA TYR A 101 -10.84 8.70 5.02
C TYR A 101 -11.39 9.01 6.43
N MET A 102 -10.75 9.92 7.17
CA MET A 102 -11.32 10.41 8.43
C MET A 102 -12.69 11.08 8.23
N ASN A 103 -12.88 11.84 7.15
CA ASN A 103 -14.18 12.42 6.78
C ASN A 103 -15.20 11.38 6.28
N MET A 104 -14.74 10.18 5.91
CA MET A 104 -15.57 9.00 5.68
C MET A 104 -15.70 8.13 6.94
N ASN A 105 -15.48 8.71 8.12
CA ASN A 105 -15.60 8.07 9.43
C ASN A 105 -14.73 6.81 9.62
N ALA A 106 -13.51 6.78 9.06
CA ALA A 106 -12.51 5.78 9.46
C ALA A 106 -12.33 5.79 10.99
N ALA A 107 -12.13 4.63 11.61
CA ALA A 107 -12.20 4.53 13.07
C ALA A 107 -11.09 5.31 13.78
N ASN A 108 -9.94 5.46 13.12
CA ASN A 108 -8.78 6.18 13.63
C ASN A 108 -7.84 6.57 12.47
N THR A 109 -6.80 7.35 12.79
CA THR A 109 -5.81 7.82 11.82
C THR A 109 -4.96 6.71 11.21
N THR A 110 -4.78 5.60 11.91
CA THR A 110 -4.04 4.43 11.38
C THR A 110 -4.82 3.81 10.25
N GLU A 111 -6.10 3.48 10.44
CA GLU A 111 -6.95 2.93 9.39
C GLU A 111 -7.07 3.88 8.19
N ALA A 112 -7.19 5.19 8.44
CA ALA A 112 -7.21 6.20 7.39
C ALA A 112 -5.91 6.20 6.56
N THR A 113 -4.77 5.99 7.22
CA THR A 113 -3.46 5.89 6.57
C THR A 113 -3.33 4.59 5.79
N ASP A 114 -3.81 3.47 6.34
CA ASP A 114 -3.79 2.16 5.68
C ASP A 114 -4.58 2.20 4.36
N TYR A 115 -5.77 2.81 4.35
CA TYR A 115 -6.54 3.00 3.12
C TYR A 115 -5.82 3.88 2.09
N TRP A 116 -5.14 4.92 2.55
CA TRP A 116 -4.40 5.81 1.67
C TRP A 116 -3.20 5.11 1.02
N ILE A 117 -2.46 4.32 1.80
CA ILE A 117 -1.38 3.46 1.30
C ILE A 117 -1.95 2.43 0.32
N ASP A 118 -3.05 1.78 0.67
CA ASP A 118 -3.68 0.75 -0.16
C ASP A 118 -4.11 1.29 -1.53
N LEU A 119 -4.67 2.51 -1.58
CA LEU A 119 -5.00 3.17 -2.85
C LEU A 119 -3.74 3.38 -3.71
N ALA A 120 -2.66 3.91 -3.13
CA ALA A 120 -1.41 4.16 -3.86
C ALA A 120 -0.77 2.86 -4.35
N VAL A 121 -0.75 1.82 -3.51
CA VAL A 121 -0.27 0.49 -3.88
C VAL A 121 -1.13 -0.13 -4.96
N THR A 122 -2.46 -0.06 -4.84
CA THR A 122 -3.40 -0.56 -5.86
C THR A 122 -3.17 0.11 -7.21
N GLN A 123 -2.97 1.43 -7.24
CA GLN A 123 -2.65 2.19 -8.46
C GLN A 123 -1.35 1.69 -9.12
N TYR A 124 -0.31 1.40 -8.35
CA TYR A 124 0.89 0.79 -8.88
C TYR A 124 0.63 -0.63 -9.40
N GLN A 125 0.04 -1.50 -8.58
CA GLN A 125 -0.20 -2.92 -8.90
C GLN A 125 -1.11 -3.12 -10.11
N CYS A 126 -2.05 -2.20 -10.35
CA CYS A 126 -2.97 -2.24 -11.48
C CYS A 126 -2.58 -1.35 -12.66
N GLY A 127 -1.52 -0.56 -12.50
CA GLY A 127 -0.87 0.22 -13.55
C GLY A 127 0.48 -0.39 -13.92
N ALA A 128 1.56 0.35 -13.62
CA ALA A 128 2.92 -0.01 -14.02
C ALA A 128 3.39 -1.38 -13.51
N GLY A 129 2.90 -1.82 -12.35
CA GLY A 129 3.22 -3.10 -11.73
C GLY A 129 2.42 -4.28 -12.27
N TYR A 130 1.38 -4.07 -13.08
CA TYR A 130 0.43 -5.13 -13.45
C TYR A 130 1.09 -6.35 -14.09
N ASN A 131 1.98 -6.14 -15.07
CA ASN A 131 2.65 -7.25 -15.74
C ASN A 131 3.54 -8.05 -14.78
N LEU A 132 4.19 -7.38 -13.83
CA LEU A 132 5.00 -8.02 -12.79
C LEU A 132 4.11 -8.79 -11.82
N THR A 133 2.98 -8.22 -11.40
CA THR A 133 1.97 -8.93 -10.62
C THR A 133 1.57 -10.22 -11.32
N MET A 134 1.19 -10.14 -12.60
CA MET A 134 0.72 -11.30 -13.37
C MET A 134 1.81 -12.36 -13.61
N THR A 135 3.08 -11.97 -13.63
CA THR A 135 4.18 -12.90 -13.92
C THR A 135 4.72 -13.55 -12.64
N GLU A 136 4.90 -12.77 -11.57
CA GLU A 136 5.60 -13.19 -10.36
C GLU A 136 4.67 -13.63 -9.23
N PHE A 137 3.34 -13.49 -9.39
CA PHE A 137 2.34 -13.66 -8.32
C PHE A 137 2.59 -14.87 -7.41
N TYR A 138 2.62 -16.07 -7.98
CA TYR A 138 2.71 -17.30 -7.19
C TYR A 138 4.05 -17.43 -6.50
N CYS A 139 5.13 -16.96 -7.14
CA CYS A 139 6.43 -16.98 -6.51
C CYS A 139 6.48 -15.98 -5.35
N MET A 140 6.02 -14.75 -5.55
CA MET A 140 5.98 -13.74 -4.48
C MET A 140 5.09 -14.18 -3.32
N ALA A 141 3.95 -14.80 -3.59
CA ALA A 141 3.07 -15.34 -2.57
C ALA A 141 3.76 -16.43 -1.74
N PHE A 142 4.40 -17.41 -2.40
CA PHE A 142 5.22 -18.43 -1.73
C PHE A 142 6.36 -17.81 -0.93
N CYS A 143 7.05 -16.83 -1.53
CA CYS A 143 8.20 -16.19 -0.94
C CYS A 143 7.87 -15.49 0.36
N ARG A 144 6.77 -14.73 0.35
CA ARG A 144 6.28 -14.03 1.54
C ARG A 144 5.98 -15.01 2.65
N ASP A 145 5.21 -16.07 2.37
CA ASP A 145 4.86 -17.07 3.37
C ASP A 145 6.09 -17.78 3.97
N ARG A 146 7.12 -18.01 3.16
CA ARG A 146 8.36 -18.69 3.56
C ARG A 146 9.33 -17.78 4.33
N TYR A 147 9.42 -16.52 3.93
CA TYR A 147 10.47 -15.58 4.34
C TYR A 147 9.94 -14.31 5.01
N GLN A 148 8.68 -14.27 5.46
CA GLN A 148 8.13 -13.16 6.25
C GLN A 148 9.06 -12.73 7.40
N PRO A 149 9.70 -13.63 8.19
CA PRO A 149 10.62 -13.21 9.24
C PRO A 149 11.83 -12.40 8.73
N ASN A 150 12.26 -12.61 7.48
CA ASN A 150 13.34 -11.83 6.86
C ASN A 150 12.86 -10.44 6.45
N ILE A 151 11.60 -10.32 6.02
CA ILE A 151 10.97 -9.02 5.73
C ILE A 151 10.81 -8.23 7.03
N ASP A 152 10.26 -8.85 8.07
CA ASP A 152 10.11 -8.22 9.39
C ASP A 152 11.47 -7.76 9.96
N GLN A 153 12.54 -8.50 9.67
CA GLN A 153 13.89 -8.12 10.05
C GLN A 153 14.41 -6.89 9.28
N CYS A 154 14.06 -6.74 7.99
CA CYS A 154 14.40 -5.54 7.22
C CYS A 154 13.76 -4.29 7.86
N ASP A 155 12.45 -4.36 8.17
CA ASP A 155 11.71 -3.28 8.83
C ASP A 155 12.32 -2.93 10.20
N ALA A 156 12.56 -3.95 11.03
CA ALA A 156 13.16 -3.77 12.35
C ALA A 156 14.56 -3.15 12.27
N GLN A 157 15.35 -3.51 11.26
CA GLN A 157 16.69 -2.95 11.07
C GLN A 157 16.63 -1.48 10.66
N ALA A 158 15.66 -1.04 9.86
CA ALA A 158 15.49 0.39 9.56
C ALA A 158 15.20 1.21 10.82
N VAL A 159 14.35 0.71 11.73
CA VAL A 159 14.09 1.37 13.03
C VAL A 159 15.38 1.50 13.83
N ILE A 160 16.17 0.44 13.91
CA ILE A 160 17.46 0.43 14.62
C ILE A 160 18.45 1.41 13.98
N ASP A 161 18.53 1.44 12.64
CA ASP A 161 19.45 2.31 11.92
C ASP A 161 19.12 3.79 12.16
N ILE A 162 17.84 4.16 12.13
CA ILE A 162 17.36 5.50 12.47
C ILE A 162 17.70 5.84 13.93
N GLY A 163 17.43 4.92 14.86
CA GLY A 163 17.76 5.08 16.28
C GLY A 163 19.27 5.27 16.54
N ASN A 164 20.12 4.73 15.66
CA ASN A 164 21.57 4.89 15.69
C ASN A 164 22.06 6.13 14.91
N GLY A 165 21.16 7.01 14.46
CA GLY A 165 21.50 8.28 13.82
C GLY A 165 21.68 8.20 12.31
N MET A 166 21.26 7.12 11.64
CA MET A 166 21.20 7.09 10.18
C MET A 166 20.12 8.06 9.68
N ASP A 167 20.39 8.73 8.56
CA ASP A 167 19.39 9.52 7.85
C ASP A 167 18.14 8.67 7.52
N PRO A 168 16.92 9.14 7.81
CA PRO A 168 15.69 8.38 7.56
C PRO A 168 15.49 7.93 6.11
N CYS A 169 15.84 8.77 5.13
CA CYS A 169 15.72 8.39 3.72
C CYS A 169 16.74 7.30 3.34
N ALA A 170 17.96 7.37 3.88
CA ALA A 170 18.98 6.34 3.71
C ALA A 170 18.58 5.01 4.37
N ALA A 171 18.01 5.06 5.59
CA ALA A 171 17.50 3.88 6.27
C ALA A 171 16.35 3.23 5.49
N GLN A 172 15.43 4.05 4.98
CA GLN A 172 14.34 3.60 4.12
C GLN A 172 14.83 2.96 2.81
N GLN A 173 15.79 3.58 2.12
CA GLN A 173 16.37 2.99 0.92
C GLN A 173 17.05 1.65 1.21
N LYS A 174 17.70 1.52 2.38
CA LYS A 174 18.34 0.28 2.83
C LYS A 174 17.30 -0.82 3.11
N ASP A 175 16.19 -0.48 3.73
CA ASP A 175 15.06 -1.39 3.93
C ASP A 175 14.47 -1.88 2.61
N PHE A 176 14.16 -0.97 1.68
CA PHE A 176 13.63 -1.36 0.35
C PHE A 176 14.58 -2.31 -0.39
N ASN A 177 15.89 -2.04 -0.31
CA ASN A 177 16.91 -2.92 -0.88
C ASN A 177 16.97 -4.28 -0.19
N CYS A 178 16.75 -4.33 1.13
CA CYS A 178 16.69 -5.57 1.91
C CYS A 178 15.49 -6.42 1.49
N GLN A 179 14.29 -5.83 1.48
CA GLN A 179 13.06 -6.54 1.07
C GLN A 179 13.14 -7.00 -0.39
N ALA A 180 13.56 -6.12 -1.30
CA ALA A 180 13.76 -6.48 -2.71
C ALA A 180 14.77 -7.62 -2.88
N ALA A 181 15.82 -7.68 -2.05
CA ALA A 181 16.80 -8.78 -2.09
C ALA A 181 16.21 -10.12 -1.63
N VAL A 182 15.33 -10.13 -0.61
CA VAL A 182 14.63 -11.34 -0.16
C VAL A 182 13.83 -11.93 -1.32
N TYR A 183 12.98 -11.12 -1.95
CA TYR A 183 12.16 -11.59 -3.08
C TYR A 183 13.00 -11.93 -4.31
N ARG A 184 14.06 -11.18 -4.58
CA ARG A 184 14.96 -11.49 -5.70
C ARG A 184 15.67 -12.83 -5.56
N ASN A 185 16.13 -13.15 -4.36
CA ASN A 185 16.87 -14.40 -4.12
C ASN A 185 15.96 -15.63 -4.11
N CYS A 186 14.67 -15.41 -3.88
CA CYS A 186 13.64 -16.41 -3.72
C CYS A 186 12.89 -16.69 -5.02
N CYS A 187 12.66 -15.63 -5.80
CA CYS A 187 12.04 -15.63 -7.11
C CYS A 187 13.08 -15.20 -8.14
N ASP A 188 13.00 -13.97 -8.63
CA ASP A 188 13.92 -13.44 -9.60
C ASP A 188 14.09 -11.91 -9.49
N PHE A 189 14.83 -11.32 -10.43
CA PHE A 189 15.03 -9.87 -10.45
C PHE A 189 13.72 -9.08 -10.49
N ASN A 190 12.74 -9.54 -11.26
CA ASN A 190 11.48 -8.85 -11.48
C ASN A 190 10.58 -8.88 -10.23
N ALA A 191 10.62 -9.95 -9.44
CA ALA A 191 9.97 -9.99 -8.14
C ALA A 191 10.58 -8.98 -7.15
N GLY A 192 11.92 -8.84 -7.14
CA GLY A 192 12.59 -7.82 -6.33
C GLY A 192 12.25 -6.39 -6.76
N VAL A 193 12.18 -6.14 -8.07
CA VAL A 193 11.73 -4.87 -8.64
C VAL A 193 10.30 -4.56 -8.22
N TYR A 194 9.41 -5.55 -8.30
CA TYR A 194 8.01 -5.38 -7.95
C TYR A 194 7.85 -4.91 -6.51
N ILE A 195 8.48 -5.61 -5.56
CA ILE A 195 8.36 -5.31 -4.13
C ILE A 195 8.91 -3.93 -3.81
N CYS A 196 10.11 -3.58 -4.29
CA CYS A 196 10.66 -2.24 -4.11
C CYS A 196 9.68 -1.16 -4.58
N ASN A 197 9.07 -1.34 -5.76
CA ASN A 197 8.15 -0.33 -6.31
C ASN A 197 6.77 -0.32 -5.61
N VAL A 198 6.33 -1.42 -5.01
CA VAL A 198 5.19 -1.44 -4.08
C VAL A 198 5.50 -0.57 -2.86
N ASP A 199 6.68 -0.77 -2.25
CA ASP A 199 7.10 -0.01 -1.08
C ASP A 199 7.29 1.47 -1.41
N LEU A 200 7.82 1.76 -2.61
CA LEU A 200 7.95 3.13 -3.14
C LEU A 200 6.59 3.79 -3.32
N ALA A 201 5.58 3.07 -3.82
CA ALA A 201 4.22 3.60 -3.96
C ALA A 201 3.59 3.93 -2.59
N GLY A 202 3.70 3.01 -1.63
CA GLY A 202 3.22 3.23 -0.26
C GLY A 202 3.96 4.38 0.44
N SER A 203 5.29 4.43 0.32
CA SER A 203 6.08 5.53 0.87
C SER A 203 5.76 6.87 0.22
N LYS A 204 5.52 6.91 -1.09
CA LYS A 204 5.15 8.18 -1.75
C LYS A 204 3.85 8.73 -1.16
N ALA A 205 2.96 7.87 -0.69
CA ALA A 205 1.69 8.26 -0.09
C ALA A 205 1.89 8.91 1.30
N VAL A 206 2.78 8.38 2.15
CA VAL A 206 2.90 8.80 3.56
C VAL A 206 4.20 9.52 3.93
N ASN A 207 5.27 9.29 3.17
CA ASN A 207 6.57 9.97 3.31
C ASN A 207 7.09 10.42 1.93
N PRO A 208 6.40 11.38 1.29
CA PRO A 208 6.76 11.83 -0.06
C PRO A 208 8.10 12.55 -0.13
N ALA A 209 8.63 13.07 0.99
CA ALA A 209 9.83 13.90 0.99
C ALA A 209 11.05 13.17 0.44
N CYS A 210 11.32 11.96 0.93
CA CYS A 210 12.44 11.14 0.47
C CYS A 210 12.30 10.73 -1.01
N VAL A 211 11.09 10.35 -1.41
CA VAL A 211 10.78 9.92 -2.78
C VAL A 211 10.89 11.08 -3.77
N ASN A 212 10.27 12.22 -3.46
CA ASN A 212 10.27 13.41 -4.33
C ASN A 212 11.67 14.04 -4.45
N ALA A 213 12.51 13.90 -3.43
CA ALA A 213 13.91 14.30 -3.46
C ALA A 213 14.82 13.32 -4.24
N GLY A 214 14.30 12.16 -4.67
CA GLY A 214 15.08 11.13 -5.35
C GLY A 214 16.07 10.40 -4.45
N LEU A 215 15.87 10.45 -3.13
CA LEU A 215 16.72 9.79 -2.14
C LEU A 215 16.32 8.32 -1.91
N VAL A 216 15.10 7.97 -2.29
CA VAL A 216 14.60 6.60 -2.32
C VAL A 216 14.16 6.29 -3.75
N THR A 217 14.73 5.23 -4.31
CA THR A 217 14.55 4.81 -5.71
C THR A 217 14.48 3.30 -5.81
N CYS A 218 13.82 2.84 -6.87
CA CYS A 218 13.71 1.43 -7.21
C CYS A 218 14.09 1.20 -8.66
N PRO A 219 14.64 0.01 -9.01
CA PRO A 219 14.98 -0.30 -10.38
C PRO A 219 13.73 -0.41 -11.26
N ALA A 220 13.90 -0.28 -12.57
CA ALA A 220 12.87 -0.58 -13.56
C ALA A 220 12.80 -2.10 -13.84
N PRO A 221 11.64 -2.62 -14.30
CA PRO A 221 11.50 -4.00 -14.77
C PRO A 221 12.44 -4.29 -15.94
N ARG A 222 12.83 -5.55 -16.12
CA ARG A 222 13.61 -6.03 -17.28
C ARG A 222 12.73 -6.63 -18.36
#